data_AF-A0A1J7BZI5-F1
#
_entry.id   AF-A0A1J7BZI5-F1
#
_cell.length_a   1.000
_cell.length_b   1.000
_cell.length_c   1.000
_cell.angle_alpha   90.00
_cell.angle_beta   90.00
_cell.angle_gamma   90.00
#
_symmetry.space_group_name_H-M   'P 1'
#
loop_
_entity.id
_entity.type
_entity.pdbx_description
1 polymer ?
#
loop_
_entity_poly.entity_id
_entity_poly.type
_entity_poly.pdbx_seq_one_letter_code
_entity_poly.pdbx_strand_id
1 'polypeptide(L)' 'MNFVKGQDVSYTTLSGRSYRAVIVERKIDFKKGLIKKSAMKEMTYHYLIEVQKNDLKEKILCTANQLKVLEKKVRAKKAA' A
#
# COMPACT_ATOMS: atom_id res chain seq x y z
N MET A 1 -4.03 -8.16 4.45
CA MET A 1 -4.46 -6.88 5.06
C MET A 1 -5.05 -6.01 3.96
N ASN A 2 -6.21 -5.39 4.20
CA ASN A 2 -6.81 -4.44 3.26
C ASN A 2 -6.51 -3.03 3.76
N PHE A 3 -5.79 -2.24 2.96
CA PHE A 3 -5.54 -0.84 3.27
C PHE A 3 -6.73 0.03 2.89
N VAL A 4 -7.00 1.08 3.67
CA VAL A 4 -8.15 1.98 3.49
C VAL A 4 -7.69 3.29 2.86
N LYS A 5 -8.52 3.88 1.99
CA LYS A 5 -8.27 5.23 1.44
C LYS A 5 -8.04 6.24 2.55
N GLY A 6 -7.01 7.06 2.42
CA GLY A 6 -6.58 8.06 3.41
C GLY A 6 -5.71 7.49 4.53
N GLN A 7 -5.42 6.20 4.54
CA GLN A 7 -4.55 5.59 5.56
C GLN A 7 -3.07 5.94 5.31
N ASP A 8 -2.38 6.33 6.40
CA ASP A 8 -0.94 6.60 6.41
C ASP A 8 -0.17 5.27 6.44
N VAL A 9 0.72 5.09 5.47
CA VAL A 9 1.48 3.84 5.28
C VAL A 9 2.94 4.15 4.94
N SER A 10 3.82 3.23 5.26
CA SER A 10 5.19 3.22 4.78
C SER A 10 5.26 2.37 3.53
N TYR A 11 5.69 2.97 2.42
CA TYR A 11 5.96 2.30 1.17
C TYR A 11 7.44 1.98 1.03
N THR A 12 7.79 0.71 0.83
CA THR A 12 9.16 0.27 0.59
C THR A 12 9.36 -0.06 -0.89
N THR A 13 10.29 0.64 -1.53
CA THR A 13 10.67 0.39 -2.93
C THR A 13 11.42 -0.93 -3.06
N LEU A 14 11.54 -1.43 -4.30
CA LEU A 14 12.34 -2.63 -4.60
C LEU A 14 13.82 -2.48 -4.19
N SER A 15 14.33 -1.25 -4.17
CA SER A 15 15.68 -0.93 -3.69
C SER A 15 15.80 -0.94 -2.15
N GLY A 16 14.73 -1.25 -1.42
CA GLY A 16 14.69 -1.28 0.05
C GLY A 16 14.49 0.09 0.71
N ARG A 17 14.36 1.18 -0.05
CA ARG A 17 14.13 2.52 0.50
C ARG A 17 12.68 2.68 0.92
N SER A 18 12.45 3.17 2.13
CA SER A 18 11.10 3.38 2.66
C SER A 18 10.72 4.85 2.62
N TYR A 19 9.50 5.13 2.17
CA TYR A 19 8.94 6.46 2.06
C TYR A 19 7.57 6.51 2.73
N ARG A 20 7.23 7.67 3.28
CA ARG A 20 5.88 7.90 3.81
C ARG A 20 4.91 8.10 2.65
N ALA A 21 3.78 7.41 2.72
CA ALA A 21 2.76 7.45 1.69
C ALA A 21 1.36 7.43 2.27
N VAL A 22 0.39 7.86 1.47
CA VAL A 22 -1.04 7.78 1.81
C VAL A 22 -1.75 6.95 0.76
N ILE A 23 -2.62 6.05 1.19
CA ILE A 23 -3.44 5.23 0.29
C ILE A 23 -4.46 6.14 -0.42
N VAL A 24 -4.39 6.23 -1.74
CA VAL A 24 -5.34 7.00 -2.55
C VAL A 24 -6.51 6.13 -2.98
N GLU A 25 -6.22 4.93 -3.49
CA GLU A 25 -7.23 4.02 -4.04
C GLU A 25 -6.73 2.58 -4.08
N ARG A 26 -7.66 1.62 -4.03
CA ARG A 26 -7.38 0.20 -4.28
C ARG A 26 -7.87 -0.16 -5.69
N LYS A 27 -6.95 -0.60 -6.54
CA LYS A 27 -7.24 -1.12 -7.89
C LYS A 27 -7.12 -2.64 -7.89
N ILE A 28 -8.11 -3.29 -8.48
CA ILE A 28 -8.06 -4.74 -8.68
C ILE A 28 -7.70 -4.96 -10.14
N ASP A 29 -6.55 -5.57 -10.40
CA ASP A 29 -6.20 -5.98 -11.76
C ASP A 29 -6.96 -7.29 -12.05
N PHE A 30 -8.18 -7.15 -12.56
CA PHE A 30 -8.85 -8.27 -13.21
C PHE A 30 -8.27 -8.36 -14.61
N LYS A 31 -7.33 -9.28 -14.83
CA LYS A 31 -6.82 -9.62 -16.16
C LYS A 31 -8.00 -10.11 -17.00
N LYS A 32 -8.67 -9.17 -17.67
CA LYS A 32 -10.02 -9.30 -18.28
C LYS A 32 -10.06 -10.19 -19.53
N GLY A 33 -9.02 -10.99 -19.77
CA GLY A 33 -8.79 -11.67 -21.04
C GLY A 33 -9.25 -13.13 -21.11
N LEU A 34 -9.04 -13.96 -20.09
CA LEU A 34 -9.24 -15.41 -20.19
C LEU A 34 -9.56 -16.01 -18.81
N ILE A 35 -10.81 -15.86 -18.36
CA ILE A 35 -11.27 -16.40 -17.08
C ILE A 35 -11.51 -17.91 -17.23
N LYS A 36 -10.44 -18.71 -17.16
CA LYS A 36 -10.60 -20.11 -16.73
C LYS A 36 -10.96 -20.09 -15.25
N LYS A 37 -12.03 -20.78 -14.86
CA LYS A 37 -12.55 -20.89 -13.46
C LYS A 37 -11.47 -21.21 -12.41
N SER A 38 -10.34 -21.78 -12.82
CA SER A 38 -9.18 -22.11 -11.97
C SER A 38 -8.27 -20.93 -11.60
N ALA A 39 -8.36 -19.79 -12.29
CA ALA A 39 -7.53 -18.60 -12.06
C ALA A 39 -8.11 -17.61 -11.03
N MET A 40 -9.19 -17.98 -10.33
CA MET A 40 -9.77 -17.18 -9.26
C MET A 40 -8.81 -16.97 -8.07
N LYS A 41 -7.71 -17.75 -8.01
CA LYS A 41 -6.70 -17.71 -6.95
C LYS A 41 -5.70 -16.54 -7.04
N GLU A 42 -5.56 -15.88 -8.20
CA GLU A 42 -4.57 -14.80 -8.41
C GLU A 42 -5.23 -13.43 -8.63
N MET A 43 -6.13 -13.02 -7.72
CA MET A 43 -6.52 -11.61 -7.64
C MET A 43 -5.37 -10.82 -6.98
N THR A 44 -4.47 -10.28 -7.79
CA THR A 44 -3.42 -9.39 -7.28
C THR A 44 -4.02 -8.02 -7.02
N TYR A 45 -4.13 -7.65 -5.74
CA TYR A 45 -4.60 -6.33 -5.33
C TYR A 45 -3.46 -5.32 -5.46
N HIS A 46 -3.71 -4.27 -6.25
CA HIS A 46 -2.80 -3.14 -6.40
C HIS A 46 -3.36 -1.93 -5.64
N TYR A 47 -2.48 -1.15 -5.04
CA TYR A 47 -2.81 0.04 -4.27
C TYR A 47 -2.14 1.23 -4.94
N LEU A 48 -2.93 2.25 -5.24
CA LEU A 48 -2.44 3.54 -5.65
C LEU A 48 -2.13 4.33 -4.38
N ILE A 49 -0.88 4.70 -4.20
CA ILE A 49 -0.40 5.49 -3.06
C ILE A 49 0.12 6.84 -3.55
N GLU A 50 0.06 7.84 -2.69
CA GLU A 50 0.72 9.14 -2.89
C GLU A 50 1.92 9.20 -1.94
N VAL A 51 3.12 9.20 -2.51
CA VAL A 51 4.38 9.35 -1.79
C VAL A 51 4.78 10.81 -1.78
N GLN A 52 5.18 11.30 -0.61
CA GLN A 52 5.76 12.64 -0.46
C GLN A 52 7.28 12.54 -0.45
N LYS A 53 7.95 13.18 -1.40
CA LYS A 53 9.40 13.22 -1.50
C LYS A 53 9.84 14.63 -1.89
N ASN A 54 10.58 15.31 -1.01
CA ASN A 54 11.16 16.64 -1.25
C ASN A 54 10.16 17.60 -1.93
N ASP A 55 9.03 17.83 -1.26
CA ASP A 55 7.93 18.72 -1.71
C ASP A 55 7.15 18.27 -2.96
N LEU A 56 7.55 17.17 -3.59
CA LEU A 56 6.83 16.55 -4.70
C LEU A 56 5.93 15.42 -4.19
N LYS A 57 4.72 15.37 -4.77
CA LYS A 57 3.75 14.29 -4.56
C LYS A 57 3.75 13.39 -5.79
N GLU A 58 4.15 12.15 -5.60
CA GLU A 58 4.18 11.16 -6.69
C GLU A 58 3.16 10.06 -6.42
N LYS A 59 2.38 9.70 -7.44
CA LYS A 59 1.40 8.62 -7.35
C LYS A 59 2.01 7.33 -7.88
N ILE A 60 2.10 6.32 -7.03
CA ILE A 60 2.76 5.04 -7.33
C ILE A 60 1.75 3.91 -7.18
N LEU A 61 1.76 2.97 -8.13
CA LEU A 61 1.01 1.72 -8.02
C LEU A 61 1.91 0.66 -7.38
N CYS A 62 1.46 0.03 -6.29
CA CYS A 62 2.24 -0.96 -5.55
C CYS A 62 1.36 -2.11 -5.04
N THR A 63 1.98 -3.19 -4.61
CA THR A 63 1.27 -4.33 -3.99
C THR A 63 1.21 -4.17 -2.47
N ALA A 64 0.30 -4.90 -1.81
CA ALA A 64 0.20 -4.89 -0.35
C ALA A 64 1.53 -5.25 0.36
N ASN A 65 2.37 -6.08 -0.27
CA ASN A 65 3.64 -6.53 0.31
C ASN A 65 4.68 -5.40 0.45
N GLN A 66 4.52 -4.34 -0.32
CA GLN A 66 5.39 -3.16 -0.29
C GLN A 66 4.89 -2.10 0.70
N LEU A 67 3.76 -2.35 1.35
CA LEU A 67 3.10 -1.42 2.26
C LEU A 67 3.15 -1.95 3.69
N LYS A 68 3.50 -1.07 4.62
CA LYS A 68 3.35 -1.31 6.06
C LYS A 68 2.51 -0.21 6.68
N VAL A 69 1.59 -0.57 7.56
CA VAL A 69 0.82 0.41 8.31
C VAL A 69 1.78 1.20 9.20
N LEU A 70 1.74 2.53 9.10
CA LEU A 70 2.38 3.38 10.10
C LEU A 70 1.46 3.42 11.31
N GLU A 71 1.51 2.37 12.13
CA GLU A 71 0.83 2.40 13.42
C GLU A 71 1.37 3.61 14.17
N LYS A 72 0.49 4.55 14.50
CA LYS A 72 0.79 5.55 15.53
C LYS A 72 1.12 4.73 16.75
N LYS A 73 2.41 4.65 17.11
CA LYS A 73 2.84 4.14 18.40
C LYS A 73 2.01 4.91 19.43
N VAL A 74 0.96 4.27 19.95
CA VAL A 74 0.37 4.67 21.21
C VAL A 74 1.54 4.53 22.15
N ARG A 75 2.13 5.67 22.49
CA ARG A 75 3.24 5.77 23.43
C ARG A 75 2.78 5.02 24.66
N ALA A 76 3.29 3.81 24.88
CA ALA A 76 3.06 3.11 26.12
C ALA A 76 3.53 4.10 27.19
N LYS A 77 2.59 4.69 27.93
CA LYS A 77 2.92 5.53 29.07
C LYS A 77 3.77 4.62 29.95
N LYS A 78 5.06 4.94 30.09
CA LYS A 78 5.87 4.33 31.15
C LYS A 78 5.07 4.52 32.43
N ALA A 79 4.69 3.42 33.07
CA ALA A 79 4.28 3.46 34.45
C ALA A 79 5.50 3.97 35.23
N ALA A 80 5.30 5.08 35.95
CA ALA A 80 6.24 5.61 36.92
C ALA A 80 6.13 4.82 38.23
#